data_AF-A0A544XBG1-F1
#
_entry.id   AF-A0A544XBG1-F1
#
_cell.length_a   1.000
_cell.length_b   1.000
_cell.length_c   1.000
_cell.angle_alpha   90.00
_cell.angle_beta   90.00
_cell.angle_gamma   90.00
#
_symmetry.space_group_name_H-M   'P 1'
#
loop_
_entity.id
_entity.type
_entity.pdbx_description
1 polymer ?
#
loop_
_entity_poly.entity_id
_entity_poly.type
_entity_poly.pdbx_seq_one_letter_code
_entity_poly.pdbx_strand_id
1 'polypeptide(L)'
;AVAKGDLSQKIRVDARGEILELKETINTMVDQLSSFADEVTRVAREVGTEGGLGGQATVRGVSGTWKDLTDSVNVMASNLTSQVRSI
;
A
#
# COMPACT_ATOMS: atom_id res chain seq x y z
N ALA A 1 -10.34 14.14 -5.48
CA ALA A 1 -9.01 14.31 -4.88
C ALA A 1 -8.34 12.94 -4.69
N VAL A 2 -8.97 11.99 -3.98
CA VAL A 2 -8.50 10.59 -3.88
C VAL A 2 -8.20 9.95 -5.24
N ALA A 3 -9.12 10.04 -6.21
CA ALA A 3 -8.88 9.54 -7.57
C ALA A 3 -7.74 10.23 -8.33
N LYS A 4 -7.25 11.38 -7.83
CA LYS A 4 -6.07 12.09 -8.34
C LYS A 4 -4.80 11.77 -7.52
N GLY A 5 -4.86 10.81 -6.60
CA GLY A 5 -3.73 10.37 -5.77
C GLY A 5 -3.62 11.05 -4.40
N ASP A 6 -4.51 11.98 -4.03
CA ASP A 6 -4.50 12.55 -2.68
C ASP A 6 -5.26 11.66 -1.69
N LEU A 7 -4.51 10.74 -1.07
CA LEU A 7 -5.02 9.73 -0.12
C LEU A 7 -5.21 10.28 1.31
N SER A 8 -4.88 11.55 1.55
CA SER A 8 -5.15 12.23 2.84
C SER A 8 -6.63 12.62 3.00
N GLN A 9 -7.39 12.59 1.91
CA GLN A 9 -8.77 13.06 1.87
C GLN A 9 -9.75 12.00 2.38
N LYS A 10 -10.61 12.42 3.30
CA LYS A 10 -11.63 11.59 3.92
C LYS A 10 -12.98 12.27 3.84
N ILE A 11 -14.05 11.48 3.78
CA ILE A 11 -15.41 11.97 3.95
C ILE A 11 -15.57 12.30 5.44
N ARG A 12 -15.74 13.59 5.76
CA ARG A 12 -15.88 14.09 7.14
C ARG A 12 -17.31 14.51 7.49
N VAL A 13 -18.17 14.72 6.50
CA VAL A 13 -19.57 15.12 6.69
C VAL A 13 -20.32 14.07 7.52
N ASP A 14 -21.21 14.53 8.41
CA ASP A 14 -22.06 13.66 9.21
C ASP A 14 -23.04 12.87 8.35
N ALA A 15 -23.15 11.57 8.62
CA ALA A 15 -23.99 10.65 7.89
C ALA A 15 -24.69 9.69 8.88
N ARG A 16 -25.80 9.10 8.47
CA ARG A 16 -26.59 8.14 9.26
C ARG A 16 -27.12 7.03 8.36
N GLY A 17 -27.44 5.89 8.96
CA GLY A 17 -27.98 4.72 8.24
C GLY A 17 -27.01 4.23 7.16
N GLU A 18 -27.55 3.81 6.01
CA GLU A 18 -26.76 3.27 4.89
C GLU A 18 -25.67 4.23 4.37
N ILE A 19 -25.88 5.55 4.48
CA ILE A 19 -24.87 6.54 4.06
C ILE A 19 -23.69 6.58 5.05
N LEU A 20 -23.91 6.28 6.33
CA LEU A 20 -22.82 6.12 7.29
C LEU A 20 -21.97 4.89 6.95
N GLU A 21 -22.61 3.75 6.66
CA GLU A 21 -21.92 2.52 6.28
C GLU A 21 -21.10 2.71 4.99
N LEU A 22 -21.68 3.38 3.99
CA LEU A 22 -20.96 3.72 2.76
C LEU A 22 -19.77 4.65 3.04
N LYS A 23 -19.95 5.69 3.87
CA LYS A 23 -18.87 6.61 4.29
C LYS A 23 -17.74 5.85 4.96
N GLU A 24 -18.05 4.94 5.89
CA GLU A 24 -17.06 4.14 6.61
C GLU A 24 -16.33 3.18 5.68
N THR A 25 -17.06 2.54 4.76
CA THR A 25 -16.48 1.66 3.73
C THR A 25 -15.50 2.43 2.85
N ILE A 26 -15.89 3.61 2.35
CA ILE A 26 -15.03 4.45 1.51
C ILE A 26 -13.81 4.93 2.30
N ASN A 27 -13.99 5.42 3.52
CA ASN A 27 -12.86 5.89 4.33
C ASN A 27 -11.87 4.74 4.61
N THR A 28 -12.36 3.55 4.93
CA THR A 28 -11.54 2.35 5.13
C THR A 28 -10.75 1.99 3.87
N MET A 29 -11.38 2.01 2.69
CA MET A 29 -10.68 1.79 1.42
C MET A 29 -9.55 2.80 1.20
N VAL A 30 -9.78 4.08 1.54
CA VAL A 30 -8.73 5.11 1.43
C VAL A 30 -7.59 4.86 2.42
N ASP A 31 -7.87 4.40 3.64
CA ASP A 31 -6.82 4.08 4.63
C ASP A 31 -5.93 2.92 4.17
N GLN A 32 -6.55 1.87 3.63
CA GLN A 32 -5.83 0.72 3.07
C GLN A 32 -4.97 1.13 1.87
N LEU A 33 -5.51 1.93 0.95
CA LEU A 33 -4.77 2.42 -0.21
C LEU A 33 -3.61 3.34 0.21
N SER A 34 -3.80 4.19 1.22
CA SER A 34 -2.71 5.04 1.77
C SER A 34 -1.59 4.18 2.35
N SER A 35 -1.94 3.21 3.20
CA SER A 35 -0.97 2.32 3.84
C SER A 35 -0.19 1.50 2.82
N PHE A 36 -0.86 1.06 1.76
CA PHE A 36 -0.22 0.34 0.66
C PHE A 36 0.75 1.25 -0.12
N ALA A 37 0.33 2.45 -0.49
CA ALA A 37 1.16 3.39 -1.23
C ALA A 37 2.43 3.78 -0.47
N ASP A 38 2.33 4.01 0.83
CA ASP A 38 3.46 4.31 1.71
C ASP A 38 4.47 3.16 1.72
N GLU A 39 3.97 1.92 1.85
CA GLU A 39 4.82 0.74 1.97
C GLU A 39 5.52 0.38 0.66
N VAL A 40 4.83 0.50 -0.48
CA VAL A 40 5.43 0.33 -1.80
C VAL A 40 6.52 1.37 -2.05
N THR A 41 6.26 2.64 -1.67
CA THR A 41 7.24 3.72 -1.82
C THR A 41 8.48 3.46 -0.96
N ARG A 42 8.29 2.98 0.28
CA ARG A 42 9.39 2.62 1.17
C ARG A 42 10.25 1.50 0.60
N VAL A 43 9.64 0.39 0.18
CA VAL A 43 10.36 -0.78 -0.35
C VAL A 43 11.09 -0.44 -1.65
N ALA A 44 10.48 0.34 -2.54
CA ALA A 44 11.11 0.79 -3.76
C ALA A 44 12.37 1.64 -3.49
N ARG A 45 12.33 2.51 -2.49
CA ARG A 45 13.48 3.33 -2.08
C ARG A 45 14.60 2.49 -1.46
N GLU A 46 14.26 1.61 -0.52
CA GLU A 46 15.23 0.74 0.16
C GLU A 46 15.96 -0.17 -0.83
N VAL A 47 15.21 -0.87 -1.68
CA VAL A 47 15.78 -1.85 -2.62
C VAL A 47 16.45 -1.16 -3.81
N GLY A 48 15.84 -0.10 -4.33
CA GLY A 48 16.28 0.53 -5.58
C GLY A 48 17.34 1.62 -5.43
N THR A 49 17.36 2.35 -4.32
CA THR A 49 18.24 3.52 -4.14
C THR A 49 19.27 3.33 -3.03
N GLU A 50 18.86 2.75 -1.90
CA GLU A 50 19.72 2.62 -0.72
C GLU A 50 20.56 1.35 -0.73
N GLY A 51 20.30 0.43 -1.67
CA GLY A 51 20.96 -0.87 -1.73
C GLY A 51 20.57 -1.78 -0.55
N GLY A 52 19.48 -1.46 0.15
CA GLY A 52 18.89 -2.26 1.21
C GLY A 52 18.28 -3.53 0.64
N LEU A 53 19.09 -4.59 0.61
CA LEU A 53 18.69 -5.87 0.05
C LEU A 53 17.87 -6.68 1.08
N GLY A 54 16.65 -7.08 0.70
CA GLY A 54 15.75 -7.88 1.53
C GLY A 54 14.60 -7.13 2.20
N GLY A 55 14.39 -5.85 1.87
CA GLY A 55 13.22 -5.09 2.32
C GLY A 55 11.91 -5.71 1.80
N GLN A 56 10.96 -5.96 2.71
CA GLN A 56 9.63 -6.48 2.38
C GLN A 56 8.54 -5.52 2.83
N ALA A 57 7.54 -5.34 1.97
CA ALA A 57 6.30 -4.65 2.23
C ALA A 57 5.43 -5.48 3.19
N THR A 58 5.03 -4.88 4.32
CA THR A 58 4.06 -5.44 5.26
C THR A 58 2.91 -4.46 5.45
N VAL A 59 1.79 -4.69 4.77
CA VAL A 59 0.58 -3.89 4.93
C VAL A 59 -0.41 -4.65 5.83
N ARG A 60 -0.83 -4.03 6.94
CA ARG A 60 -1.78 -4.68 7.88
C ARG A 60 -3.20 -4.63 7.33
N GLY A 61 -3.94 -5.72 7.53
CA GLY A 61 -5.37 -5.78 7.22
C GLY A 61 -5.71 -5.80 5.72
N VAL A 62 -4.74 -6.11 4.85
CA VAL A 62 -4.99 -6.30 3.42
C VAL A 62 -5.45 -7.72 3.12
N SER A 63 -6.39 -7.84 2.20
CA SER A 63 -6.92 -9.10 1.67
C SER A 63 -7.26 -8.95 0.19
N GLY A 64 -7.49 -10.06 -0.50
CA GLY A 64 -7.78 -10.09 -1.94
C GLY A 64 -6.73 -9.35 -2.75
N THR A 65 -7.17 -8.51 -3.69
CA THR A 65 -6.29 -7.76 -4.61
C THR A 65 -5.18 -6.97 -3.91
N TRP A 66 -5.43 -6.40 -2.73
CA TRP A 66 -4.41 -5.64 -1.99
C TRP A 66 -3.29 -6.53 -1.48
N LYS A 67 -3.62 -7.75 -1.05
CA LYS A 67 -2.64 -8.75 -0.63
C LYS A 67 -1.82 -9.19 -1.83
N ASP A 68 -2.46 -9.50 -2.95
CA ASP A 68 -1.77 -9.96 -4.17
C ASP A 68 -0.76 -8.92 -4.69
N LEU A 69 -1.12 -7.64 -4.61
CA LEU A 69 -0.23 -6.54 -4.98
C LEU A 69 0.96 -6.42 -4.00
N THR A 70 0.72 -6.55 -2.70
CA THR A 70 1.78 -6.53 -1.68
C THR A 70 2.77 -7.68 -1.90
N ASP A 71 2.25 -8.89 -2.14
CA ASP A 71 3.05 -10.08 -2.40
C ASP A 71 3.86 -9.93 -3.70
N SER A 72 3.28 -9.33 -4.74
CA SER A 72 3.97 -9.07 -6.01
C SER A 72 5.16 -8.11 -5.85
N VAL A 73 5.01 -7.05 -5.05
CA VAL A 73 6.11 -6.11 -4.73
C VAL A 73 7.22 -6.83 -3.96
N ASN A 74 6.86 -7.70 -3.01
CA ASN A 74 7.82 -8.50 -2.25
C ASN A 74 8.61 -9.47 -3.13
N VAL A 75 7.97 -10.10 -4.11
CA VAL A 75 8.66 -10.97 -5.09
C VAL A 75 9.66 -10.16 -5.91
N MET A 76 9.28 -8.97 -6.38
CA MET A 76 10.18 -8.09 -7.13
C MET A 76 11.40 -7.68 -6.30
N ALA A 77 11.19 -7.26 -5.05
CA ALA A 77 12.26 -6.90 -4.12
C ALA A 77 13.22 -8.06 -3.83
N SER A 78 12.68 -9.26 -3.62
CA SER A 78 13.46 -10.49 -3.40
C SER A 78 14.29 -10.88 -4.62
N ASN A 79 13.71 -10.79 -5.82
CA ASN A 79 14.40 -11.08 -7.06
C ASN A 79 15.58 -10.12 -7.31
N LEU A 80 15.37 -8.81 -7.09
CA LEU A 80 16.43 -7.81 -7.20
C LEU A 80 17.56 -8.07 -6.19
N THR A 81 17.20 -8.37 -4.94
CA THR A 81 18.16 -8.74 -3.89
C THR A 81 19.01 -9.94 -4.29
N SER A 82 18.39 -10.97 -4.86
CA SER A 82 19.08 -12.19 -5.29
C SER A 82 20.02 -11.93 -6.46
N GLN A 83 19.60 -11.11 -7.43
CA GLN A 83 20.43 -10.73 -8.58
C GLN A 83 21.69 -9.98 -8.15
N VAL A 84 21.57 -8.99 -7.25
CA VAL A 84 22.74 -8.21 -6.78
C VAL A 84 23.73 -9.08 -5.99
N ARG A 85 23.25 -10.03 -5.17
CA ARG A 85 24.12 -10.93 -4.39
C ARG A 85 24.82 -12.02 -5.22
N SER A 86 24.38 -12.24 -6.45
CA SER A 86 24.95 -13.26 -7.35
C SER A 86 26.06 -12.73 -8.26
N ILE A 87 26.41 -11.44 -8.11
CA ILE A 87 27.50 -10.75 -8.83
C ILE A 87 28.71 -10.66 -7.90
#